data_AF-A0A976E272-F1
#
_entry.id   AF-A0A976E272-F1
#
_cell.length_a   1.000
_cell.length_b   1.000
_cell.length_c   1.000
_cell.angle_alpha   90.00
_cell.angle_beta   90.00
_cell.angle_gamma   90.00
#
_symmetry.space_group_name_H-M   'P 1'
#
loop_
_entity.id
_entity.type
_entity.pdbx_description
1 polymer ?
#
loop_
_entity_poly.entity_id
_entity_poly.type
_entity_poly.pdbx_seq_one_letter_code
_entity_poly.pdbx_strand_id
1 'polypeptide(L)'
;MKTLPDLDNCLVVFDEGHHLPAVALDQFSNAMDLSNLRWLDKLPKAMNEVAGKLALHVGEDVQTVTSQLKGALTTLARMAMELVWAHTGQNARGEGNDGTLRFANGVLPDALRDPVTQVHAQANGLSKALEAICTVPLSVRAYNSLTSNPAVTSLPEWIPAETAGPNATKVLTRLSGKTLRVGLPGAYTYQGFHNVILPLIPEVAAEAALDRAVFAGGCAESSDASVGTLEVDILKLYSDDFIAQWDGFLRDVRLAPITDLSVATANLKDLASADSTLKRLLRAVVTETDLTAVPPEPEEGADASGGIVKAATKKLGKLGGLVAKGTKSADKIGLGGEESGAPADPPGTVVAQHFAPLKATIAEVDGNPPLITDAETALGALANELQTVAASPDPEAALVSRGGLPQLTGQLANVASL
;
A
#
# COMPACT_ATOMS: atom_id res chain seq x y z
N MET A 1 13.06 -16.49 -21.74
CA MET A 1 13.82 -16.34 -23.00
C MET A 1 14.03 -17.73 -23.56
N LYS A 2 13.39 -18.12 -24.68
CA LYS A 2 13.64 -19.43 -25.31
C LYS A 2 15.02 -19.36 -25.98
N THR A 3 15.94 -20.20 -25.52
CA THR A 3 17.35 -20.21 -25.96
C THR A 3 17.59 -21.01 -27.24
N LEU A 4 16.57 -21.73 -27.74
CA LEU A 4 16.65 -22.55 -28.94
C LEU A 4 15.57 -22.13 -29.96
N PRO A 5 15.84 -22.21 -31.28
CA PRO A 5 14.84 -21.98 -32.31
C PRO A 5 13.73 -23.04 -32.26
N ASP A 6 12.58 -22.75 -32.87
CA ASP A 6 11.50 -23.72 -32.96
C ASP A 6 11.98 -25.00 -33.67
N LEU A 7 11.57 -26.16 -33.15
CA LEU A 7 12.03 -27.48 -33.59
C LEU A 7 11.76 -27.73 -35.08
N ASP A 8 10.68 -27.15 -35.62
CA ASP A 8 10.31 -27.26 -37.03
C ASP A 8 11.30 -26.54 -37.98
N ASN A 9 12.16 -25.67 -37.44
CA ASN A 9 13.20 -24.94 -38.17
C ASN A 9 14.62 -25.46 -37.87
N CYS A 10 14.75 -26.62 -37.23
CA CYS A 10 16.04 -27.16 -36.80
C CYS A 10 16.26 -28.61 -37.26
N LEU A 11 17.49 -28.93 -37.67
CA LEU A 11 17.98 -30.31 -37.70
C LEU A 11 18.63 -30.61 -36.35
N VAL A 12 18.02 -31.50 -35.57
CA VAL A 12 18.56 -31.93 -34.27
C VAL A 12 19.32 -33.23 -34.44
N VAL A 13 20.63 -33.19 -34.20
CA VAL A 13 21.49 -34.39 -34.19
C VAL A 13 21.88 -34.67 -32.76
N PHE A 14 21.41 -35.81 -32.23
CA PHE A 14 21.82 -36.29 -30.91
C PHE A 14 23.08 -37.15 -31.06
N ASP A 15 24.23 -36.49 -30.96
CA ASP A 15 25.50 -37.21 -30.77
C ASP A 15 25.49 -37.87 -29.38
N GLU A 16 26.04 -39.08 -29.28
CA GLU A 16 25.97 -39.91 -28.07
C GLU A 16 24.53 -40.20 -27.56
N GLY A 17 23.62 -40.53 -28.48
CA GLY A 17 22.22 -40.84 -28.19
C GLY A 17 21.96 -41.94 -27.14
N HIS A 18 22.99 -42.71 -26.77
CA HIS A 18 22.93 -43.69 -25.69
C HIS A 18 22.73 -43.06 -24.29
N HIS A 19 23.01 -41.75 -24.13
CA HIS A 19 22.72 -41.00 -22.89
C HIS A 19 21.30 -40.43 -22.81
N LEU A 20 20.56 -40.34 -23.93
CA LEU A 20 19.24 -39.72 -23.97
C LEU A 20 18.24 -40.28 -22.97
N PRO A 21 18.15 -41.61 -22.74
CA PRO A 21 17.22 -42.15 -21.75
C PRO A 21 17.52 -41.67 -20.33
N ALA A 22 18.80 -41.57 -19.96
CA ALA A 22 19.21 -41.09 -18.65
C ALA A 22 18.90 -39.59 -18.48
N VAL A 23 19.21 -38.78 -19.50
CA VAL A 23 18.91 -37.34 -19.51
C VAL A 23 17.41 -37.09 -19.43
N ALA A 24 16.60 -37.87 -20.15
CA ALA A 24 15.15 -37.77 -20.10
C ALA A 24 14.60 -38.19 -18.72
N LEU A 25 15.11 -39.28 -18.13
CA LEU A 25 14.69 -39.74 -16.80
C LEU A 25 15.02 -38.73 -15.70
N ASP A 26 16.17 -38.07 -15.79
CA ASP A 26 16.62 -37.08 -14.80
C ASP A 26 15.65 -35.88 -14.72
N GLN A 27 15.14 -35.41 -15.88
CA GLN A 27 14.15 -34.33 -15.97
C GLN A 27 12.82 -34.64 -15.25
N PHE A 28 12.50 -35.92 -15.05
CA PHE A 28 11.28 -36.36 -14.35
C PHE A 28 11.57 -36.93 -12.96
N SER A 29 12.78 -36.70 -12.44
CA SER A 29 13.20 -37.18 -11.12
C SER A 29 13.31 -36.03 -10.13
N ASN A 30 13.01 -36.33 -8.86
CA ASN A 30 13.26 -35.42 -7.75
C ASN A 30 13.95 -36.21 -6.63
N ALA A 31 14.82 -35.55 -5.90
CA ALA A 31 15.50 -36.12 -4.74
C ALA A 31 15.29 -35.22 -3.52
N MET A 32 15.17 -35.83 -2.34
CA MET A 32 15.02 -35.13 -1.08
C MET A 32 15.89 -35.80 -0.02
N ASP A 33 16.61 -34.99 0.76
CA ASP A 33 17.30 -35.46 1.97
C ASP A 33 16.29 -35.59 3.12
N LEU A 34 16.20 -36.79 3.70
CA LEU A 34 15.34 -37.09 4.84
C LEU A 34 16.05 -36.91 6.20
N SER A 35 17.34 -36.57 6.20
CA SER A 35 18.18 -36.47 7.39
C SER A 35 18.26 -35.04 7.92
N ASN A 36 18.38 -34.05 7.03
CA ASN A 36 18.50 -32.64 7.41
C ASN A 36 17.15 -31.91 7.41
N LEU A 37 16.37 -32.13 8.48
CA LEU A 37 15.02 -31.57 8.64
C LEU A 37 14.97 -30.27 9.47
N ARG A 38 16.11 -29.60 9.68
CA ARG A 38 16.19 -28.37 10.50
C ARG A 38 15.34 -27.21 9.97
N TRP A 39 15.00 -27.24 8.69
CA TRP A 39 14.13 -26.23 8.08
C TRP A 39 12.70 -26.30 8.63
N LEU A 40 12.20 -27.49 8.99
CA LEU A 40 10.88 -27.66 9.62
C LEU A 40 10.80 -27.03 11.02
N ASP A 41 11.93 -26.92 11.72
CA ASP A 41 11.99 -26.25 13.02
C ASP A 41 11.96 -24.72 12.90
N LYS A 42 12.48 -24.18 11.78
CA LYS A 42 12.56 -22.74 11.53
C LYS A 42 11.31 -22.19 10.85
N LEU A 43 10.67 -23.01 10.02
CA LEU A 43 9.56 -22.60 9.15
C LEU A 43 8.38 -21.98 9.91
N PRO A 44 7.91 -22.53 11.04
CA PRO A 44 6.78 -21.94 11.75
C PRO A 44 7.03 -20.52 12.25
N LYS A 45 8.24 -20.23 12.73
CA LYS A 45 8.62 -18.88 13.15
C LYS A 45 8.63 -17.92 11.96
N ALA A 46 9.25 -18.33 10.85
CA ALA A 46 9.30 -17.53 9.63
C ALA A 46 7.88 -17.24 9.08
N MET A 47 7.01 -18.26 9.06
CA MET A 47 5.62 -18.10 8.61
C MET A 47 4.83 -17.16 9.52
N ASN A 48 4.99 -17.24 10.84
CA ASN A 48 4.33 -16.32 11.78
C ASN A 48 4.83 -14.88 11.63
N GLU A 49 6.13 -14.67 11.40
CA GLU A 49 6.69 -13.34 11.14
C GLU A 49 6.12 -12.74 9.84
N VAL A 50 6.04 -13.54 8.77
CA VAL A 50 5.45 -13.11 7.49
C VAL A 50 3.95 -12.85 7.64
N ALA A 51 3.20 -13.78 8.23
CA ALA A 51 1.76 -13.64 8.45
C ALA A 51 1.43 -12.42 9.31
N GLY A 52 2.21 -12.16 10.37
CA GLY A 52 2.06 -10.97 11.22
C GLY A 52 2.29 -9.67 10.45
N LYS A 53 3.32 -9.60 9.61
CA LYS A 53 3.59 -8.43 8.74
C LYS A 53 2.50 -8.22 7.68
N LEU A 54 1.86 -9.30 7.22
CA LEU A 54 0.79 -9.26 6.24
C LEU A 54 -0.61 -9.15 6.86
N ALA A 55 -0.71 -9.08 8.19
CA ALA A 55 -1.97 -9.15 8.92
C ALA A 55 -2.87 -10.33 8.49
N LEU A 56 -2.24 -11.45 8.10
CA LEU A 56 -2.91 -12.66 7.65
C LEU A 56 -3.13 -13.62 8.80
N HIS A 57 -4.32 -14.22 8.84
CA HIS A 57 -4.57 -15.37 9.68
C HIS A 57 -4.32 -16.65 8.89
N VAL A 58 -3.25 -17.38 9.23
CA VAL A 58 -2.99 -18.70 8.67
C VAL A 58 -3.95 -19.68 9.36
N GLY A 59 -4.89 -20.24 8.62
CA GLY A 59 -5.94 -21.10 9.17
C GLY A 59 -5.47 -22.48 9.66
N GLU A 60 -4.26 -22.90 9.28
CA GLU A 60 -3.63 -24.12 9.81
C GLU A 60 -2.63 -23.80 10.93
N ASP A 61 -2.58 -24.66 11.96
CA ASP A 61 -1.52 -24.62 12.96
C ASP A 61 -0.21 -25.15 12.36
N VAL A 62 0.54 -24.24 11.76
CA VAL A 62 1.83 -24.51 11.11
C VAL A 62 2.80 -25.24 12.06
N GLN A 63 2.78 -24.95 13.37
CA GLN A 63 3.66 -25.63 14.33
C GLN A 63 3.31 -27.11 14.44
N THR A 64 2.02 -27.41 14.53
CA THR A 64 1.53 -28.78 14.61
C THR A 64 1.83 -29.54 13.32
N VAL A 65 1.57 -28.95 12.15
CA VAL A 65 1.80 -29.58 10.85
C VAL A 65 3.29 -29.86 10.60
N THR A 66 4.19 -28.91 10.88
CA THR A 66 5.64 -29.14 10.68
C THR A 66 6.21 -30.18 11.64
N SER A 67 5.73 -30.22 12.89
CA SER A 67 6.14 -31.23 13.87
C SER A 67 5.70 -32.63 13.45
N GLN A 68 4.44 -32.77 13.00
CA GLN A 68 3.92 -34.04 12.48
C GLN A 68 4.64 -34.49 11.21
N LEU A 69 4.90 -33.57 10.27
CA LEU A 69 5.66 -33.85 9.06
C LEU A 69 7.09 -34.33 9.39
N LYS A 70 7.77 -33.66 10.33
CA LYS A 70 9.11 -34.07 10.78
C LYS A 70 9.12 -35.48 11.36
N GLY A 71 8.14 -35.81 12.19
CA GLY A 71 7.96 -37.15 12.75
C GLY A 71 7.74 -38.22 11.68
N ALA A 72 6.87 -37.93 10.69
CA ALA A 72 6.59 -38.83 9.58
C ALA A 72 7.82 -39.05 8.68
N LEU A 73 8.54 -37.98 8.33
CA LEU A 73 9.78 -38.06 7.53
C LEU A 73 10.89 -38.82 8.27
N THR A 74 11.04 -38.63 9.58
CA THR A 74 12.03 -39.36 10.40
C THR A 74 11.71 -40.86 10.44
N THR A 75 10.42 -41.20 10.55
CA THR A 75 9.95 -42.59 10.53
C THR A 75 10.22 -43.23 9.17
N LEU A 76 9.87 -42.53 8.08
CA LEU A 76 10.13 -42.96 6.72
C LEU A 76 11.62 -43.16 6.46
N ALA A 77 12.48 -42.23 6.91
CA ALA A 77 13.93 -42.31 6.75
C ALA A 77 14.51 -43.57 7.40
N ARG A 78 14.08 -43.87 8.64
CA ARG A 78 14.52 -45.07 9.36
C ARG A 78 14.11 -46.34 8.61
N MET A 79 12.84 -46.44 8.19
CA MET A 79 12.33 -47.61 7.46
C MET A 79 13.01 -47.76 6.09
N ALA A 80 13.28 -46.66 5.40
CA ALA A 80 14.01 -46.67 4.13
C ALA A 80 15.46 -47.15 4.31
N MET A 81 16.16 -46.69 5.35
CA MET A 81 17.52 -47.16 5.65
C MET A 81 17.54 -48.66 6.00
N GLU A 82 16.58 -49.15 6.79
CA GLU A 82 16.45 -50.59 7.08
C GLU A 82 16.28 -51.42 5.80
N LEU A 83 15.47 -50.94 4.84
CA LEU A 83 15.28 -51.61 3.55
C LEU A 83 16.53 -51.58 2.68
N VAL A 84 17.24 -50.44 2.64
CA VAL A 84 18.50 -50.32 1.89
C VAL A 84 19.54 -51.27 2.47
N TRP A 85 19.72 -51.28 3.78
CA TRP A 85 20.69 -52.16 4.46
C TRP A 85 20.35 -53.64 4.33
N ALA A 86 19.06 -53.99 4.33
CA ALA A 86 18.62 -55.35 4.04
C ALA A 86 18.99 -55.78 2.60
N HIS A 87 19.06 -54.84 1.66
CA HIS A 87 19.43 -55.11 0.27
C HIS A 87 20.95 -55.09 0.02
N THR A 88 21.68 -54.16 0.63
CA THR A 88 23.13 -53.94 0.41
C THR A 88 24.02 -54.73 1.38
N GLY A 89 23.42 -55.34 2.41
CA GLY A 89 24.12 -56.04 3.47
C GLY A 89 24.73 -55.10 4.51
N GLN A 90 25.37 -55.70 5.52
CA GLN A 90 26.07 -54.99 6.59
C GLN A 90 27.59 -55.16 6.44
N ASN A 91 28.34 -54.15 6.85
CA ASN A 91 29.78 -54.19 6.93
C ASN A 91 30.25 -55.08 8.11
N ALA A 92 31.56 -55.32 8.19
CA ALA A 92 32.16 -56.16 9.24
C ALA A 92 31.97 -55.62 10.68
N ARG A 93 31.51 -54.39 10.86
CA ARG A 93 31.20 -53.75 12.15
C ARG A 93 29.70 -53.79 12.49
N GLY A 94 28.87 -54.38 11.62
CA GLY A 94 27.42 -54.44 11.77
C GLY A 94 26.68 -53.17 11.34
N GLU A 95 27.37 -52.19 10.75
CA GLU A 95 26.74 -51.00 10.17
C GLU A 95 26.28 -51.33 8.74
N GLY A 96 25.16 -50.75 8.30
CA GLY A 96 24.67 -50.99 6.94
C GLY A 96 25.59 -50.44 5.86
N ASN A 97 25.70 -51.13 4.73
CA ASN A 97 26.47 -50.65 3.59
C ASN A 97 25.70 -49.55 2.84
N ASP A 98 26.41 -48.49 2.45
CA ASP A 98 25.88 -47.49 1.54
C ASP A 98 25.48 -48.12 0.20
N GLY A 99 24.36 -47.70 -0.35
CA GLY A 99 23.92 -48.14 -1.66
C GLY A 99 22.55 -47.60 -2.04
N THR A 100 22.05 -48.09 -3.17
CA THR A 100 20.79 -47.63 -3.75
C THR A 100 19.85 -48.81 -3.93
N LEU A 101 18.69 -48.73 -3.28
CA LEU A 101 17.59 -49.67 -3.53
C LEU A 101 16.63 -49.06 -4.54
N ARG A 102 16.47 -49.70 -5.70
CA ARG A 102 15.44 -49.35 -6.69
C ARG A 102 14.25 -50.28 -6.53
N PHE A 103 13.04 -49.72 -6.45
CA PHE A 103 11.83 -50.53 -6.40
C PHE A 103 11.48 -51.09 -7.78
N ALA A 104 11.22 -52.40 -7.84
CA ALA A 104 10.84 -53.07 -9.07
C ALA A 104 9.56 -52.44 -9.65
N ASN A 105 9.60 -52.05 -10.92
CA ASN A 105 8.51 -51.35 -11.62
C ASN A 105 8.03 -50.05 -10.93
N GLY A 106 8.84 -49.45 -10.04
CA GLY A 106 8.45 -48.26 -9.27
C GLY A 106 7.38 -48.51 -8.21
N VAL A 107 7.09 -49.77 -7.85
CA VAL A 107 6.05 -50.09 -6.87
C VAL A 107 6.58 -49.89 -5.45
N LEU A 108 5.98 -48.96 -4.71
CA LEU A 108 6.31 -48.71 -3.32
C LEU A 108 6.00 -49.95 -2.44
N PRO A 109 6.93 -50.41 -1.59
CA PRO A 109 6.67 -51.50 -0.64
C PRO A 109 5.50 -51.19 0.29
N ASP A 110 4.67 -52.20 0.62
CA ASP A 110 3.48 -52.01 1.44
C ASP A 110 3.78 -51.40 2.81
N ALA A 111 4.92 -51.76 3.41
CA ALA A 111 5.38 -51.21 4.69
C ALA A 111 5.61 -49.68 4.64
N LEU A 112 5.89 -49.10 3.47
CA LEU A 112 6.12 -47.67 3.31
C LEU A 112 4.85 -46.89 2.97
N ARG A 113 3.74 -47.56 2.63
CA ARG A 113 2.50 -46.88 2.19
C ARG A 113 1.94 -45.93 3.24
N ASP A 114 1.80 -46.38 4.48
CA ASP A 114 1.23 -45.57 5.56
C ASP A 114 2.14 -44.37 5.91
N PRO A 115 3.46 -44.55 6.13
CA PRO A 115 4.38 -43.41 6.33
C PRO A 115 4.35 -42.40 5.19
N VAL A 116 4.37 -42.85 3.93
CA VAL A 116 4.33 -41.95 2.76
C VAL A 116 2.99 -41.22 2.69
N THR A 117 1.88 -41.88 3.02
CA THR A 117 0.54 -41.24 3.08
C THR A 117 0.49 -40.16 4.15
N GLN A 118 1.08 -40.40 5.32
CA GLN A 118 1.19 -39.39 6.38
C GLN A 118 2.06 -38.20 5.95
N VAL A 119 3.22 -38.46 5.34
CA VAL A 119 4.08 -37.39 4.78
C VAL A 119 3.29 -36.55 3.78
N HIS A 120 2.56 -37.19 2.86
CA HIS A 120 1.75 -36.49 1.86
C HIS A 120 0.65 -35.62 2.50
N ALA A 121 -0.08 -36.13 3.49
CA ALA A 121 -1.13 -35.38 4.17
C ALA A 121 -0.58 -34.13 4.87
N GLN A 122 0.53 -34.26 5.60
CA GLN A 122 1.13 -33.12 6.31
C GLN A 122 1.81 -32.13 5.36
N ALA A 123 2.44 -32.62 4.29
CA ALA A 123 2.98 -31.77 3.24
C ALA A 123 1.89 -30.95 2.55
N ASN A 124 0.71 -31.55 2.28
CA ASN A 124 -0.42 -30.83 1.70
C ASN A 124 -0.97 -29.74 2.63
N GLY A 125 -1.03 -29.98 3.94
CA GLY A 125 -1.41 -28.94 4.91
C GLY A 125 -0.42 -27.77 4.86
N LEU A 126 0.88 -28.08 4.94
CA LEU A 126 1.92 -27.06 4.85
C LEU A 126 1.87 -26.27 3.54
N SER A 127 1.62 -26.93 2.41
CA SER A 127 1.39 -26.28 1.11
C SER A 127 0.21 -25.32 1.15
N LYS A 128 -0.94 -25.71 1.72
CA LYS A 128 -2.10 -24.81 1.87
C LYS A 128 -1.79 -23.59 2.74
N ALA A 129 -1.06 -23.79 3.83
CA ALA A 129 -0.64 -22.69 4.69
C ALA A 129 0.28 -21.70 3.95
N LEU A 130 1.15 -22.20 3.06
CA LEU A 130 1.99 -21.37 2.19
C LEU A 130 1.17 -20.69 1.07
N GLU A 131 0.18 -21.37 0.48
CA GLU A 131 -0.75 -20.80 -0.50
C GLU A 131 -1.59 -19.67 0.10
N ALA A 132 -1.98 -19.75 1.38
CA ALA A 132 -2.67 -18.66 2.06
C ALA A 132 -1.83 -17.37 2.13
N ILE A 133 -0.49 -17.48 2.17
CA ILE A 133 0.41 -16.31 2.09
C ILE A 133 0.39 -15.73 0.66
N CYS A 134 0.18 -16.57 -0.35
CA CYS A 134 0.07 -16.13 -1.75
C CYS A 134 -1.19 -15.32 -2.06
N THR A 135 -2.22 -15.30 -1.20
CA THR A 135 -3.46 -14.55 -1.48
C THR A 135 -3.31 -13.04 -1.34
N VAL A 136 -2.24 -12.55 -0.72
CA VAL A 136 -1.96 -11.11 -0.65
C VAL A 136 -1.13 -10.73 -1.88
N PRO A 137 -1.58 -9.83 -2.75
CA PRO A 137 -0.82 -9.43 -3.94
C PRO A 137 0.56 -8.87 -3.58
N LEU A 138 1.57 -9.13 -4.42
CA LEU A 138 2.94 -8.63 -4.20
C LEU A 138 3.00 -7.11 -4.02
N SER A 139 2.18 -6.35 -4.75
CA SER A 139 2.07 -4.89 -4.62
C SER A 139 1.56 -4.45 -3.26
N VAL A 140 0.60 -5.16 -2.66
CA VAL A 140 0.10 -4.89 -1.30
C VAL A 140 1.17 -5.17 -0.26
N ARG A 141 1.93 -6.26 -0.43
CA ARG A 141 3.06 -6.56 0.48
C ARG A 141 4.14 -5.50 0.41
N ALA A 142 4.50 -5.10 -0.81
CA ALA A 142 5.46 -4.04 -1.07
C ALA A 142 4.99 -2.72 -0.46
N TYR A 143 3.72 -2.37 -0.63
CA TYR A 143 3.11 -1.20 0.00
C TYR A 143 3.16 -1.25 1.53
N ASN A 144 2.86 -2.39 2.15
CA ASN A 144 2.97 -2.55 3.61
C ASN A 144 4.42 -2.43 4.09
N SER A 145 5.39 -2.90 3.31
CA SER A 145 6.82 -2.71 3.59
C SER A 145 7.19 -1.23 3.52
N LEU A 146 6.72 -0.52 2.50
CA LEU A 146 6.90 0.93 2.34
C LEU A 146 6.35 1.70 3.55
N THR A 147 5.11 1.44 3.97
CA THR A 147 4.47 2.16 5.08
C THR A 147 5.07 1.82 6.45
N SER A 148 5.66 0.63 6.59
CA SER A 148 6.39 0.21 7.79
C SER A 148 7.85 0.67 7.83
N ASN A 149 8.36 1.30 6.76
CA ASN A 149 9.74 1.76 6.69
C ASN A 149 10.00 2.84 7.76
N PRO A 150 11.08 2.75 8.56
CA PRO A 150 11.41 3.74 9.57
C PRO A 150 11.46 5.19 9.06
N ALA A 151 11.91 5.41 7.81
CA ALA A 151 11.92 6.73 7.19
C ALA A 151 10.52 7.29 6.97
N VAL A 152 9.51 6.42 6.78
CA VAL A 152 8.10 6.79 6.63
C VAL A 152 7.44 6.95 8.00
N THR A 153 7.64 6.01 8.93
CA THR A 153 6.99 6.03 10.25
C THR A 153 7.54 7.12 11.18
N SER A 154 8.73 7.66 10.90
CA SER A 154 9.33 8.76 11.67
C SER A 154 8.95 10.15 11.16
N LEU A 155 8.18 10.24 10.08
CA LEU A 155 7.71 11.53 9.57
C LEU A 155 6.83 12.24 10.61
N PRO A 156 7.05 13.54 10.84
CA PRO A 156 6.23 14.30 11.80
C PRO A 156 4.78 14.34 11.33
N GLU A 157 3.85 14.28 12.28
CA GLU A 157 2.43 14.42 11.97
C GLU A 157 2.10 15.83 11.48
N TRP A 158 1.15 15.93 10.56
CA TRP A 158 0.53 17.20 10.21
C TRP A 158 -0.56 17.54 11.23
N ILE A 159 -0.41 18.66 11.95
CA ILE A 159 -1.27 19.01 13.08
C ILE A 159 -2.27 20.11 12.67
N PRO A 160 -3.59 19.83 12.62
CA PRO A 160 -4.60 20.81 12.23
C PRO A 160 -4.60 22.09 13.07
N ALA A 161 -4.36 21.97 14.38
CA ALA A 161 -4.34 23.11 15.30
C ALA A 161 -3.20 24.10 15.01
N GLU A 162 -2.13 23.67 14.33
CA GLU A 162 -0.98 24.52 14.02
C GLU A 162 -1.20 25.33 12.73
N THR A 163 -2.12 24.87 11.87
CA THR A 163 -2.37 25.49 10.55
C THR A 163 -3.64 26.34 10.53
N ALA A 164 -4.66 25.97 11.31
CA ALA A 164 -5.95 26.66 11.33
C ALA A 164 -5.97 27.98 12.13
N GLY A 165 -4.85 28.35 12.77
CA GLY A 165 -4.70 29.62 13.51
C GLY A 165 -5.19 29.58 14.96
N PRO A 166 -5.08 30.71 15.70
CA PRO A 166 -5.25 30.75 17.16
C PRO A 166 -6.69 30.49 17.64
N ASN A 167 -7.69 30.67 16.77
CA ASN A 167 -9.09 30.42 17.09
C ASN A 167 -9.56 29.00 16.72
N ALA A 168 -8.68 28.18 16.13
CA ALA A 168 -9.03 26.85 15.61
C ALA A 168 -9.81 25.99 16.60
N THR A 169 -9.30 25.84 17.83
CA THR A 169 -9.91 24.99 18.85
C THR A 169 -11.19 25.57 19.46
N LYS A 170 -11.51 26.84 19.19
CA LYS A 170 -12.77 27.48 19.62
C LYS A 170 -13.86 27.35 18.56
N VAL A 171 -13.48 27.45 17.28
CA VAL A 171 -14.41 27.48 16.15
C VAL A 171 -14.64 26.09 15.56
N LEU A 172 -13.67 25.20 15.66
CA LEU A 172 -13.71 23.86 15.08
C LEU A 172 -13.64 22.77 16.15
N THR A 173 -14.34 21.68 15.90
CA THR A 173 -14.31 20.43 16.67
C THR A 173 -14.25 19.23 15.73
N ARG A 174 -14.08 18.03 16.28
CA ARG A 174 -14.11 16.77 15.52
C ARG A 174 -15.27 15.88 15.99
N LEU A 175 -16.00 15.31 15.04
CA LEU A 175 -17.12 14.39 15.29
C LEU A 175 -16.67 13.15 16.09
N SER A 176 -15.44 12.68 15.86
CA SER A 176 -14.79 11.58 16.56
C SER A 176 -14.43 11.89 18.02
N GLY A 177 -14.53 13.14 18.46
CA GLY A 177 -14.08 13.59 19.78
C GLY A 177 -12.56 13.76 19.91
N LYS A 178 -11.79 13.48 18.86
CA LYS A 178 -10.35 13.78 18.81
C LYS A 178 -10.13 15.29 18.92
N THR A 179 -9.02 15.72 19.55
CA THR A 179 -8.65 17.14 19.52
C THR A 179 -8.04 17.50 18.16
N LEU A 180 -8.01 18.79 17.82
CA LEU A 180 -7.28 19.29 16.63
C LEU A 180 -5.76 19.15 16.75
N ARG A 181 -5.24 18.69 17.90
CA ARG A 181 -3.83 18.38 18.09
C ARG A 181 -3.46 16.95 17.68
N VAL A 182 -4.45 16.08 17.48
CA VAL A 182 -4.23 14.75 16.92
C VAL A 182 -4.05 14.92 15.42
N GLY A 183 -2.83 14.72 14.93
CA GLY A 183 -2.46 14.98 13.56
C GLY A 183 -2.82 13.86 12.58
N LEU A 184 -2.48 14.09 11.31
CA LEU A 184 -2.46 13.07 10.27
C LEU A 184 -1.02 12.57 10.10
N PRO A 185 -0.80 11.27 9.77
CA PRO A 185 0.55 10.76 9.58
C PRO A 185 1.29 11.53 8.49
N GLY A 186 2.54 11.93 8.76
CA GLY A 186 3.35 12.72 7.83
C GLY A 186 3.57 12.06 6.46
N ALA A 187 3.43 10.74 6.39
CA ALA A 187 3.46 9.98 5.14
C ALA A 187 2.42 10.46 4.11
N TYR A 188 1.30 11.04 4.55
CA TYR A 188 0.20 11.52 3.70
C TYR A 188 0.16 13.06 3.62
N THR A 189 1.34 13.68 3.58
CA THR A 189 1.51 15.13 3.39
C THR A 189 2.21 15.40 2.08
N TYR A 190 2.16 16.63 1.58
CA TYR A 190 2.86 17.01 0.36
C TYR A 190 4.37 16.73 0.49
N GLN A 191 4.97 17.11 1.63
CA GLN A 191 6.39 16.86 1.87
C GLN A 191 6.70 15.38 2.04
N GLY A 192 5.88 14.62 2.77
CA GLY A 192 6.05 13.17 2.92
C GLY A 192 6.01 12.44 1.59
N PHE A 193 5.06 12.82 0.72
CA PHE A 193 4.93 12.29 -0.63
C PHE A 193 6.19 12.53 -1.47
N HIS A 194 6.60 13.79 -1.61
CA HIS A 194 7.70 14.18 -2.51
C HIS A 194 9.08 13.80 -2.01
N ASN A 195 9.31 13.88 -0.70
CA ASN A 195 10.66 13.75 -0.13
C ASN A 195 10.97 12.34 0.36
N VAL A 196 9.96 11.52 0.69
CA VAL A 196 10.17 10.19 1.27
C VAL A 196 9.48 9.09 0.48
N ILE A 197 8.18 9.20 0.23
CA ILE A 197 7.41 8.13 -0.41
C ILE A 197 7.85 7.92 -1.86
N LEU A 198 7.80 8.95 -2.71
CA LEU A 198 8.14 8.82 -4.13
C LEU A 198 9.58 8.31 -4.36
N PRO A 199 10.61 8.78 -3.61
CA PRO A 199 11.95 8.23 -3.73
C PRO A 199 12.12 6.76 -3.31
N LEU A 200 11.30 6.27 -2.37
CA LEU A 200 11.39 4.90 -1.85
C LEU A 200 10.67 3.86 -2.73
N ILE A 201 9.65 4.27 -3.49
CA ILE A 201 8.85 3.34 -4.32
C ILE A 201 9.73 2.45 -5.23
N PRO A 202 10.72 2.96 -5.99
CA PRO A 202 11.54 2.12 -6.86
C PRO A 202 12.37 1.08 -6.12
N GLU A 203 12.89 1.43 -4.94
CA GLU A 203 13.68 0.52 -4.11
C GLU A 203 12.80 -0.62 -3.57
N VAL A 204 11.64 -0.27 -3.02
CA VAL A 204 10.67 -1.24 -2.47
C VAL A 204 10.11 -2.14 -3.58
N ALA A 205 9.83 -1.59 -4.76
CA ALA A 205 9.39 -2.37 -5.92
C ALA A 205 10.48 -3.34 -6.43
N ALA A 206 11.74 -2.91 -6.43
CA ALA A 206 12.86 -3.76 -6.82
C ALA A 206 13.09 -4.91 -5.82
N GLU A 207 13.01 -4.63 -4.52
CA GLU A 207 13.10 -5.65 -3.46
C GLU A 207 11.96 -6.68 -3.60
N ALA A 208 10.72 -6.19 -3.76
CA ALA A 208 9.55 -7.04 -3.99
C ALA A 208 9.70 -7.93 -5.24
N ALA A 209 10.31 -7.41 -6.31
CA ALA A 209 10.58 -8.18 -7.52
C ALA A 209 11.66 -9.26 -7.34
N LEU A 210 12.65 -9.04 -6.46
CA LEU A 210 13.65 -10.06 -6.11
C LEU A 210 13.04 -11.20 -5.28
N ASP A 211 12.11 -10.86 -4.39
CA ASP A 211 11.39 -11.82 -3.57
C ASP A 211 10.52 -12.78 -4.40
N ARG A 212 10.25 -12.47 -5.69
CA ARG A 212 9.58 -13.37 -6.66
C ARG A 212 10.12 -14.79 -6.60
N ALA A 213 11.45 -14.96 -6.53
CA ALA A 213 12.10 -16.27 -6.59
C ALA A 213 11.85 -17.12 -5.33
N VAL A 214 11.63 -16.49 -4.18
CA VAL A 214 11.30 -17.16 -2.91
C VAL A 214 9.88 -17.73 -2.94
N PHE A 215 8.99 -17.13 -3.74
CA PHE A 215 7.56 -17.48 -3.84
C PHE A 215 7.17 -18.15 -5.19
N ALA A 216 8.14 -18.36 -6.08
CA ALA A 216 7.95 -18.96 -7.41
C ALA A 216 7.46 -20.43 -7.38
N GLY A 217 7.38 -21.04 -6.19
CA GLY A 217 6.83 -22.38 -5.99
C GLY A 217 5.31 -22.46 -5.82
N GLY A 218 4.55 -21.34 -5.84
CA GLY A 218 3.10 -21.41 -5.63
C GLY A 218 2.24 -20.16 -5.90
N CYS A 219 2.83 -18.96 -6.09
CA CYS A 219 2.04 -17.73 -6.30
C CYS A 219 2.05 -17.26 -7.77
N ALA A 220 1.38 -17.99 -8.67
CA ALA A 220 1.43 -17.74 -10.13
C ALA A 220 0.97 -16.33 -10.56
N GLU A 221 0.03 -15.70 -9.85
CA GLU A 221 -0.43 -14.34 -10.18
C GLU A 221 0.65 -13.26 -9.97
N SER A 222 1.65 -13.53 -9.12
CA SER A 222 2.76 -12.62 -8.84
C SER A 222 4.03 -12.96 -9.59
N SER A 223 4.04 -14.02 -10.42
CA SER A 223 5.27 -14.40 -11.10
C SER A 223 5.66 -13.32 -12.11
N ASP A 224 4.80 -12.83 -12.99
CA ASP A 224 5.25 -12.01 -14.12
C ASP A 224 5.20 -10.48 -13.93
N ALA A 225 4.98 -10.00 -12.70
CA ALA A 225 4.98 -8.57 -12.41
C ALA A 225 6.39 -7.96 -12.64
N SER A 226 6.46 -6.92 -13.48
CA SER A 226 7.68 -6.14 -13.66
C SER A 226 7.86 -5.13 -12.53
N VAL A 227 9.09 -4.68 -12.28
CA VAL A 227 9.35 -3.59 -11.31
C VAL A 227 8.50 -2.37 -11.63
N GLY A 228 8.40 -1.96 -12.90
CA GLY A 228 7.59 -0.81 -13.30
C GLY A 228 6.09 -0.99 -13.04
N THR A 229 5.56 -2.22 -13.18
CA THR A 229 4.16 -2.53 -12.82
C THR A 229 3.95 -2.40 -11.31
N LEU A 230 4.90 -2.91 -10.51
CA LEU A 230 4.85 -2.81 -9.05
C LEU A 230 4.94 -1.35 -8.58
N GLU A 231 5.77 -0.52 -9.20
CA GLU A 231 5.84 0.92 -8.88
C GLU A 231 4.49 1.61 -9.07
N VAL A 232 3.79 1.33 -10.18
CA VAL A 232 2.46 1.88 -10.48
C VAL A 232 1.42 1.39 -9.48
N ASP A 233 1.41 0.08 -9.18
CA ASP A 233 0.44 -0.50 -8.25
C ASP A 233 0.64 0.00 -6.81
N ILE A 234 1.89 0.11 -6.35
CA ILE A 234 2.24 0.68 -5.04
C ILE A 234 1.79 2.14 -4.96
N LEU A 235 2.04 2.93 -6.00
CA LEU A 235 1.63 4.34 -6.04
C LEU A 235 0.10 4.48 -6.03
N LYS A 236 -0.63 3.58 -6.69
CA LYS A 236 -2.09 3.54 -6.65
C LYS A 236 -2.60 3.27 -5.23
N LEU A 237 -2.11 2.21 -4.58
CA LEU A 237 -2.46 1.88 -3.19
C LEU A 237 -2.16 3.04 -2.24
N TYR A 238 -1.00 3.69 -2.41
CA TYR A 238 -0.64 4.88 -1.65
C TYR A 238 -1.62 6.03 -1.87
N SER A 239 -2.02 6.28 -3.12
CA SER A 239 -2.94 7.37 -3.47
C SER A 239 -4.34 7.14 -2.89
N ASP A 240 -4.83 5.90 -2.91
CA ASP A 240 -6.11 5.51 -2.32
C ASP A 240 -6.11 5.75 -0.80
N ASP A 241 -5.05 5.34 -0.10
CA ASP A 241 -4.89 5.58 1.33
C ASP A 241 -4.72 7.07 1.65
N PHE A 242 -3.95 7.81 0.85
CA PHE A 242 -3.80 9.26 0.99
C PHE A 242 -5.16 9.95 0.94
N ILE A 243 -5.98 9.64 -0.06
CA ILE A 243 -7.33 10.15 -0.20
C ILE A 243 -8.17 9.78 1.02
N ALA A 244 -8.14 8.52 1.45
CA ALA A 244 -8.92 8.05 2.59
C ALA A 244 -8.58 8.79 3.91
N GLN A 245 -7.29 9.08 4.16
CA GLN A 245 -6.86 9.81 5.35
C GLN A 245 -7.41 11.24 5.38
N TRP A 246 -7.30 11.95 4.25
CA TRP A 246 -7.77 13.34 4.15
C TRP A 246 -9.30 13.44 4.10
N ASP A 247 -9.97 12.57 3.35
CA ASP A 247 -11.44 12.47 3.36
C ASP A 247 -11.96 12.18 4.77
N GLY A 248 -11.32 11.24 5.47
CA GLY A 248 -11.64 10.92 6.86
C GLY A 248 -11.52 12.13 7.77
N PHE A 249 -10.43 12.89 7.64
CA PHE A 249 -10.24 14.13 8.40
C PHE A 249 -11.28 15.20 8.06
N LEU A 250 -11.51 15.49 6.77
CA LEU A 250 -12.47 16.50 6.33
C LEU A 250 -13.91 16.15 6.75
N ARG A 251 -14.29 14.88 6.67
CA ARG A 251 -15.58 14.38 7.17
C ARG A 251 -15.69 14.41 8.69
N ASP A 252 -14.59 14.51 9.42
CA ASP A 252 -14.56 14.55 10.88
C ASP A 252 -14.64 15.99 11.42
N VAL A 253 -14.12 16.99 10.69
CA VAL A 253 -14.12 18.41 11.12
C VAL A 253 -15.54 19.01 11.08
N ARG A 254 -15.94 19.67 12.16
CA ARG A 254 -17.22 20.38 12.31
C ARG A 254 -17.02 21.74 12.96
N LEU A 255 -18.00 22.62 12.81
CA LEU A 255 -18.09 23.81 13.65
C LEU A 255 -18.35 23.40 15.10
N ALA A 256 -17.73 24.12 16.03
CA ALA A 256 -17.98 23.93 17.46
C ALA A 256 -19.46 24.19 17.79
N PRO A 257 -20.06 23.47 18.76
CA PRO A 257 -21.43 23.69 19.17
C PRO A 257 -21.66 25.15 19.57
N ILE A 258 -22.74 25.74 19.07
CA ILE A 258 -23.17 27.07 19.46
C ILE A 258 -23.97 26.96 20.76
N THR A 259 -23.41 27.46 21.86
CA THR A 259 -24.01 27.36 23.20
C THR A 259 -24.90 28.53 23.55
N ASP A 260 -24.61 29.70 22.99
CA ASP A 260 -25.30 30.96 23.24
C ASP A 260 -25.07 31.95 22.09
N LEU A 261 -25.78 33.07 22.11
CA LEU A 261 -25.75 34.08 21.06
C LEU A 261 -24.40 34.82 20.98
N SER A 262 -23.68 34.94 22.09
CA SER A 262 -22.35 35.58 22.12
C SER A 262 -21.33 34.69 21.40
N VAL A 263 -21.31 33.40 21.73
CA VAL A 263 -20.49 32.38 21.06
C VAL A 263 -20.86 32.27 19.58
N ALA A 264 -22.16 32.27 19.25
CA ALA A 264 -22.63 32.27 17.86
C ALA A 264 -22.03 33.44 17.08
N THR A 265 -22.17 34.66 17.62
CA THR A 265 -21.73 35.88 16.97
C THR A 265 -20.21 35.92 16.80
N ALA A 266 -19.46 35.53 17.84
CA ALA A 266 -18.00 35.47 17.80
C ALA A 266 -17.50 34.47 16.75
N ASN A 267 -18.07 33.26 16.71
CA ASN A 267 -17.68 32.23 15.75
C ASN A 267 -18.03 32.63 14.31
N LEU A 268 -19.23 33.18 14.07
CA LEU A 268 -19.64 33.63 12.74
C LEU A 268 -18.77 34.79 12.25
N LYS A 269 -18.38 35.72 13.13
CA LYS A 269 -17.47 36.82 12.80
C LYS A 269 -16.07 36.32 12.42
N ASP A 270 -15.56 35.29 13.09
CA ASP A 270 -14.30 34.65 12.71
C ASP A 270 -14.43 34.01 11.32
N LEU A 271 -15.48 33.20 11.10
CA LEU A 271 -15.73 32.50 9.84
C LEU A 271 -15.93 33.46 8.65
N ALA A 272 -16.56 34.61 8.87
CA ALA A 272 -16.80 35.64 7.86
C ALA A 272 -15.57 36.54 7.57
N SER A 273 -14.51 36.44 8.38
CA SER A 273 -13.35 37.30 8.22
C SER A 273 -12.54 36.96 6.95
N ALA A 274 -11.79 37.94 6.43
CA ALA A 274 -10.93 37.76 5.26
C ALA A 274 -9.88 36.64 5.45
N ASP A 275 -9.50 36.36 6.70
CA ASP A 275 -8.50 35.38 7.09
C ASP A 275 -9.01 34.45 8.18
N SER A 276 -10.18 33.86 7.91
CA SER A 276 -10.91 33.01 8.84
C SER A 276 -10.22 31.69 9.16
N THR A 277 -10.55 31.12 10.34
CA THR A 277 -10.11 29.79 10.75
C THR A 277 -10.38 28.73 9.67
N LEU A 278 -11.58 28.77 9.06
CA LEU A 278 -11.96 27.82 8.00
C LEU A 278 -11.09 27.98 6.76
N LYS A 279 -10.88 29.21 6.27
CA LYS A 279 -10.02 29.46 5.11
C LYS A 279 -8.58 29.03 5.36
N ARG A 280 -8.03 29.32 6.54
CA ARG A 280 -6.67 28.90 6.93
C ARG A 280 -6.53 27.39 6.89
N LEU A 281 -7.49 26.67 7.48
CA LEU A 281 -7.50 25.21 7.44
C LEU A 281 -7.60 24.67 6.02
N LEU A 282 -8.56 25.16 5.22
CA LEU A 282 -8.76 24.70 3.84
C LEU A 282 -7.53 24.99 2.96
N ARG A 283 -6.90 26.16 3.10
CA ARG A 283 -5.64 26.47 2.41
C ARG A 283 -4.54 25.49 2.79
N ALA A 284 -4.39 25.19 4.07
CA ALA A 284 -3.41 24.24 4.53
C ALA A 284 -3.69 22.83 3.97
N VAL A 285 -4.95 22.38 3.94
CA VAL A 285 -5.32 21.10 3.31
C VAL A 285 -4.98 21.10 1.82
N VAL A 286 -5.29 22.18 1.09
CA VAL A 286 -4.98 22.28 -0.34
C VAL A 286 -3.47 22.26 -0.59
N THR A 287 -2.67 22.93 0.25
CA THR A 287 -1.20 22.85 0.19
C THR A 287 -0.70 21.42 0.36
N GLU A 288 -1.32 20.63 1.25
CA GLU A 288 -0.90 19.24 1.47
C GLU A 288 -1.40 18.27 0.39
N THR A 289 -2.52 18.56 -0.26
CA THR A 289 -3.23 17.63 -1.16
C THR A 289 -3.00 17.91 -2.65
N ASP A 290 -2.58 19.12 -3.03
CA ASP A 290 -2.21 19.45 -4.41
C ASP A 290 -0.79 18.94 -4.71
N LEU A 291 -0.66 17.61 -4.82
CA LEU A 291 0.62 16.92 -5.02
C LEU A 291 1.29 17.26 -6.36
N THR A 292 0.56 17.85 -7.31
CA THR A 292 1.08 18.28 -8.61
C THR A 292 1.53 19.73 -8.66
N ALA A 293 1.23 20.52 -7.62
CA ALA A 293 1.70 21.89 -7.54
C ALA A 293 3.23 21.94 -7.53
N VAL A 294 3.80 22.88 -8.28
CA VAL A 294 5.21 23.24 -8.11
C VAL A 294 5.27 24.20 -6.93
N PRO A 295 6.06 23.92 -5.88
CA PRO A 295 6.20 24.86 -4.77
C PRO A 295 6.71 26.20 -5.31
N PRO A 296 6.16 27.34 -4.85
CA PRO A 296 6.78 28.61 -5.15
C PRO A 296 8.24 28.56 -4.66
N GLU A 297 9.18 28.99 -5.52
CA GLU A 297 10.58 29.09 -5.10
C GLU A 297 10.62 29.99 -3.86
N PRO A 298 11.31 29.59 -2.76
CA PRO A 298 11.41 30.45 -1.60
C PRO A 298 12.03 31.78 -2.02
N GLU A 299 11.45 32.89 -1.55
CA GLU A 299 12.07 34.21 -1.73
C GLU A 299 13.54 34.15 -1.26
N GLU A 300 14.45 34.68 -2.07
CA GLU A 300 15.89 34.64 -1.82
C GLU A 300 16.22 35.17 -0.41
N GLY A 301 16.45 34.25 0.53
CA GLY A 301 16.71 34.62 1.93
C GLY A 301 16.61 33.51 2.97
N ALA A 302 16.15 32.29 2.65
CA ALA A 302 16.10 31.18 3.60
C ALA A 302 16.86 29.94 3.10
N ASP A 303 17.76 29.43 3.95
CA ASP A 303 18.81 28.47 3.65
C ASP A 303 18.39 27.10 3.05
N ALA A 304 19.22 26.66 2.10
CA ALA A 304 19.71 25.30 1.86
C ALA A 304 18.75 24.08 1.74
N SER A 305 17.51 24.22 1.25
CA SER A 305 16.67 23.06 0.87
C SER A 305 16.29 22.98 -0.62
N GLY A 306 16.51 24.03 -1.41
CA GLY A 306 16.09 24.13 -2.82
C GLY A 306 16.75 23.12 -3.79
N GLY A 307 17.87 22.50 -3.41
CA GLY A 307 18.53 21.49 -4.23
C GLY A 307 17.79 20.15 -4.31
N ILE A 308 17.06 19.78 -3.25
CA ILE A 308 16.41 18.46 -3.12
C ILE A 308 15.11 18.42 -3.93
N VAL A 309 14.34 19.52 -3.93
CA VAL A 309 13.07 19.62 -4.68
C VAL A 309 13.30 19.67 -6.19
N LYS A 310 14.33 20.37 -6.67
CA LYS A 310 14.76 20.33 -8.09
C LYS A 310 15.27 18.95 -8.50
N ALA A 311 15.88 18.19 -7.58
CA ALA A 311 16.30 16.81 -7.84
C ALA A 311 15.11 15.84 -7.84
N ALA A 312 14.13 16.02 -6.96
CA ALA A 312 12.90 15.24 -6.90
C ALA A 312 12.03 15.45 -8.14
N THR A 313 11.75 16.68 -8.54
CA THR A 313 11.02 16.99 -9.79
C THR A 313 11.75 16.50 -11.05
N LYS A 314 13.08 16.62 -11.09
CA LYS A 314 13.90 16.07 -12.19
C LYS A 314 13.99 14.54 -12.16
N LYS A 315 13.83 13.91 -10.99
CA LYS A 315 13.67 12.45 -10.83
C LYS A 315 12.26 11.98 -11.18
N LEU A 316 11.19 12.72 -10.84
CA LEU A 316 9.81 12.46 -11.30
C LEU A 316 9.72 12.56 -12.82
N GLY A 317 10.29 13.62 -13.43
CA GLY A 317 10.35 13.75 -14.88
C GLY A 317 11.19 12.65 -15.55
N LYS A 318 12.20 12.11 -14.83
CA LYS A 318 12.93 10.91 -15.27
C LYS A 318 12.14 9.62 -15.04
N LEU A 319 11.37 9.46 -13.96
CA LEU A 319 10.50 8.30 -13.75
C LEU A 319 9.41 8.25 -14.82
N GLY A 320 8.71 9.36 -15.08
CA GLY A 320 7.77 9.46 -16.21
C GLY A 320 8.45 9.19 -17.57
N GLY A 321 9.69 9.67 -17.74
CA GLY A 321 10.51 9.38 -18.92
C GLY A 321 11.05 7.94 -19.02
N LEU A 322 11.15 7.22 -17.90
CA LEU A 322 11.62 5.83 -17.82
C LEU A 322 10.46 4.85 -18.02
N VAL A 323 9.27 5.17 -17.52
CA VAL A 323 8.01 4.47 -17.87
C VAL A 323 7.75 4.58 -19.38
N ALA A 324 7.94 5.77 -19.96
CA ALA A 324 7.85 5.99 -21.42
C ALA A 324 9.01 5.37 -22.23
N LYS A 325 10.11 4.93 -21.59
CA LYS A 325 11.24 4.23 -22.24
C LYS A 325 11.16 2.71 -22.09
N GLY A 326 10.50 2.21 -21.04
CA GLY A 326 10.19 0.80 -20.85
C GLY A 326 9.26 0.28 -21.95
N THR A 327 8.29 1.09 -22.37
CA THR A 327 7.40 0.79 -23.51
C THR A 327 8.12 0.87 -24.86
N LYS A 328 9.03 1.84 -25.06
CA LYS A 328 9.81 1.98 -26.32
C LYS A 328 10.84 0.89 -26.58
N SER A 329 11.27 0.15 -25.55
CA SER A 329 12.16 -1.01 -25.75
C SER A 329 11.40 -2.29 -26.14
N ALA A 330 10.08 -2.35 -25.91
CA ALA A 330 9.21 -3.42 -26.38
C ALA A 330 8.83 -3.24 -27.86
N ASP A 331 8.73 -2.00 -28.35
CA ASP A 331 8.45 -1.67 -29.75
C ASP A 331 9.49 -2.22 -30.75
N LYS A 332 10.72 -2.46 -30.31
CA LYS A 332 11.78 -3.02 -31.18
C LYS A 332 11.69 -4.53 -31.42
N ILE A 333 10.73 -5.23 -30.80
CA ILE A 333 10.57 -6.69 -30.89
C ILE A 333 9.27 -7.10 -31.61
N GLY A 334 8.61 -6.17 -32.32
CA GLY A 334 7.63 -6.52 -33.36
C GLY A 334 6.43 -7.35 -32.92
N LEU A 335 5.87 -7.10 -31.74
CA LEU A 335 4.51 -7.54 -31.40
C LEU A 335 3.57 -6.36 -31.54
N GLY A 336 2.85 -6.31 -32.66
CA GLY A 336 1.83 -5.30 -32.93
C GLY A 336 0.72 -5.36 -31.88
N GLY A 337 0.55 -4.25 -31.17
CA GLY A 337 -0.62 -3.90 -30.38
C GLY A 337 -0.87 -2.40 -30.59
N GLU A 338 -2.10 -2.04 -30.90
CA GLU A 338 -2.52 -0.72 -31.36
C GLU A 338 -2.06 0.45 -30.47
N GLU A 339 -1.66 1.54 -31.13
CA GLU A 339 -1.30 2.82 -30.54
C GLU A 339 -2.47 3.43 -29.75
N SER A 340 -2.38 3.43 -28.42
CA SER A 340 -3.02 4.45 -27.57
C SER A 340 -2.40 4.50 -26.18
N GLY A 341 -1.21 5.10 -26.05
CA GLY A 341 -0.60 5.37 -24.75
C GLY A 341 -0.33 6.87 -24.60
N ALA A 342 -1.27 7.60 -24.00
CA ALA A 342 -1.01 8.97 -23.54
C ALA A 342 0.23 8.98 -22.61
N PRO A 343 0.95 10.10 -22.49
CA PRO A 343 2.01 10.23 -21.48
C PRO A 343 1.44 9.83 -20.12
N ALA A 344 2.12 8.95 -19.37
CA ALA A 344 1.70 8.61 -18.01
C ALA A 344 1.63 9.90 -17.20
N ASP A 345 0.48 10.15 -16.56
CA ASP A 345 0.27 11.35 -15.75
C ASP A 345 1.34 11.44 -14.65
N PRO A 346 1.75 12.66 -14.26
CA PRO A 346 2.69 12.83 -13.14
C PRO A 346 2.21 12.10 -11.88
N PRO A 347 3.13 11.52 -11.08
CA PRO A 347 2.78 10.99 -9.77
C PRO A 347 2.05 12.04 -8.92
N GLY A 348 0.95 11.63 -8.27
CA GLY A 348 0.13 12.52 -7.44
C GLY A 348 -1.06 13.15 -8.16
N THR A 349 -1.18 13.01 -9.48
CA THR A 349 -2.33 13.55 -10.26
C THR A 349 -3.67 13.05 -9.74
N VAL A 350 -3.79 11.76 -9.38
CA VAL A 350 -5.05 11.19 -8.87
C VAL A 350 -5.50 11.89 -7.59
N VAL A 351 -4.57 12.12 -6.66
CA VAL A 351 -4.84 12.84 -5.40
C VAL A 351 -5.20 14.30 -5.68
N ALA A 352 -4.41 14.99 -6.50
CA ALA A 352 -4.63 16.40 -6.83
C ALA A 352 -6.00 16.61 -7.52
N GLN A 353 -6.41 15.70 -8.41
CA GLN A 353 -7.72 15.72 -9.04
C GLN A 353 -8.86 15.49 -8.04
N HIS A 354 -8.71 14.54 -7.11
CA HIS A 354 -9.72 14.28 -6.07
C HIS A 354 -9.99 15.52 -5.20
N PHE A 355 -8.96 16.28 -4.85
CA PHE A 355 -9.08 17.50 -4.04
C PHE A 355 -9.21 18.81 -4.84
N ALA A 356 -9.27 18.75 -6.17
CA ALA A 356 -9.43 19.93 -7.02
C ALA A 356 -10.69 20.77 -6.69
N PRO A 357 -11.87 20.18 -6.37
CA PRO A 357 -13.04 20.95 -5.93
C PRO A 357 -12.78 21.77 -4.66
N LEU A 358 -11.95 21.25 -3.73
CA LEU A 358 -11.58 21.96 -2.51
C LEU A 358 -10.72 23.18 -2.82
N LYS A 359 -9.77 23.05 -3.76
CA LYS A 359 -8.95 24.16 -4.25
C LYS A 359 -9.82 25.26 -4.87
N ALA A 360 -10.76 24.90 -5.74
CA ALA A 360 -11.69 25.84 -6.36
C ALA A 360 -12.60 26.57 -5.34
N THR A 361 -12.83 25.96 -4.17
CA THR A 361 -13.62 26.59 -3.11
C THR A 361 -12.93 27.83 -2.52
N ILE A 362 -11.61 27.84 -2.44
CA ILE A 362 -10.84 28.84 -1.66
C ILE A 362 -9.83 29.66 -2.46
N ALA A 363 -9.59 29.30 -3.71
CA ALA A 363 -8.66 29.98 -4.61
C ALA A 363 -9.31 30.21 -5.97
N GLU A 364 -8.84 31.24 -6.67
CA GLU A 364 -9.20 31.46 -8.06
C GLU A 364 -8.60 30.33 -8.91
N VAL A 365 -9.44 29.66 -9.69
CA VAL A 365 -9.02 28.57 -10.58
C VAL A 365 -9.60 28.86 -11.96
N ASP A 366 -8.71 28.92 -12.97
CA ASP A 366 -9.06 29.19 -14.37
C ASP A 366 -9.92 30.45 -14.58
N GLY A 367 -9.62 31.51 -13.82
CA GLY A 367 -10.33 32.80 -13.87
C GLY A 367 -11.69 32.82 -13.16
N ASN A 368 -12.08 31.72 -12.51
CA ASN A 368 -13.29 31.67 -11.68
C ASN A 368 -12.95 32.05 -10.23
N PRO A 369 -13.67 33.01 -9.63
CA PRO A 369 -13.43 33.42 -8.24
C PRO A 369 -13.71 32.27 -7.26
N PRO A 370 -13.13 32.32 -6.04
CA PRO A 370 -13.38 31.32 -5.01
C PRO A 370 -14.87 31.14 -4.70
N LEU A 371 -15.34 29.88 -4.63
CA LEU A 371 -16.76 29.59 -4.37
C LEU A 371 -17.21 30.01 -2.96
N ILE A 372 -16.30 30.14 -2.00
CA ILE A 372 -16.62 30.46 -0.61
C ILE A 372 -17.05 31.92 -0.38
N THR A 373 -16.83 32.83 -1.34
CA THR A 373 -17.03 34.27 -1.14
C THR A 373 -18.48 34.65 -0.79
N ASP A 374 -19.47 34.01 -1.40
CA ASP A 374 -20.88 34.24 -1.09
C ASP A 374 -21.23 33.75 0.33
N ALA A 375 -20.63 32.63 0.74
CA ALA A 375 -20.84 32.08 2.08
C ALA A 375 -20.26 32.99 3.15
N GLU A 376 -19.08 33.57 2.92
CA GLU A 376 -18.45 34.55 3.81
C GLU A 376 -19.31 35.80 3.97
N THR A 377 -19.85 36.30 2.87
CA THR A 377 -20.75 37.47 2.87
C THR A 377 -22.01 37.17 3.67
N ALA A 378 -22.64 36.00 3.46
CA ALA A 378 -23.82 35.57 4.20
C ALA A 378 -23.53 35.37 5.70
N LEU A 379 -22.38 34.77 6.04
CA LEU A 379 -21.93 34.61 7.44
C LEU A 379 -21.72 35.97 8.12
N GLY A 380 -21.13 36.94 7.42
CA GLY A 380 -20.90 38.28 7.93
C GLY A 380 -22.22 39.04 8.18
N ALA A 381 -23.17 38.93 7.25
CA ALA A 381 -24.51 39.49 7.43
C ALA A 381 -25.21 38.88 8.64
N LEU A 382 -25.19 37.54 8.78
CA LEU A 382 -25.77 36.85 9.92
C LEU A 382 -25.11 37.24 11.25
N ALA A 383 -23.78 37.37 11.29
CA ALA A 383 -23.07 37.81 12.49
C ALA A 383 -23.52 39.21 12.95
N ASN A 384 -23.69 40.15 12.02
CA ASN A 384 -24.15 41.51 12.33
C ASN A 384 -25.61 41.52 12.83
N GLU A 385 -26.46 40.69 12.25
CA GLU A 385 -27.85 40.52 12.69
C GLU A 385 -27.93 39.98 14.12
N LEU A 386 -27.20 38.89 14.41
CA LEU A 386 -27.14 38.31 15.75
C LEU A 386 -26.52 39.27 16.78
N GLN A 387 -25.52 40.08 16.40
CA GLN A 387 -24.96 41.12 17.25
C GLN A 387 -26.00 42.19 17.61
N THR A 388 -26.85 42.58 16.65
CA THR A 388 -27.90 43.57 16.86
C THR A 388 -29.00 43.03 17.78
N VAL A 389 -29.36 41.77 17.59
CA VAL A 389 -30.26 41.03 18.50
C VAL A 389 -29.68 40.96 19.91
N ALA A 390 -28.41 40.59 20.04
CA ALA A 390 -27.75 40.43 21.34
C ALA A 390 -27.66 41.74 22.13
N ALA A 391 -27.61 42.88 21.43
CA ALA A 391 -27.59 44.21 22.04
C ALA A 391 -28.99 44.72 22.43
N SER A 392 -30.07 44.01 22.06
CA SER A 392 -31.44 44.37 22.43
C SER A 392 -31.69 44.15 23.93
N PRO A 393 -32.48 45.02 24.59
CA PRO A 393 -32.95 44.77 25.96
C PRO A 393 -33.76 43.47 26.11
N ASP A 394 -34.40 43.04 25.01
CA ASP A 394 -35.10 41.75 24.88
C ASP A 394 -34.64 41.05 23.59
N PRO A 395 -33.64 40.15 23.67
CA PRO A 395 -33.11 39.43 22.51
C PRO A 395 -34.12 38.45 21.89
N GLU A 396 -35.01 37.84 22.67
CA GLU A 396 -36.00 36.89 22.16
C GLU A 396 -37.05 37.59 21.32
N ALA A 397 -37.62 38.69 21.82
CA ALA A 397 -38.54 39.52 21.04
C ALA A 397 -37.85 40.09 19.79
N ALA A 398 -36.58 40.49 19.90
CA ALA A 398 -35.81 40.99 18.77
C ALA A 398 -35.61 39.91 17.68
N LEU A 399 -35.31 38.65 18.05
CA LEU A 399 -35.22 37.53 17.10
C LEU A 399 -36.53 37.29 16.38
N VAL A 400 -37.64 37.23 17.13
CA VAL A 400 -38.96 36.96 16.57
C VAL A 400 -39.39 38.06 15.61
N SER A 401 -39.15 39.33 15.96
CA SER A 401 -39.49 40.47 15.09
C SER A 401 -38.74 40.47 13.75
N ARG A 402 -37.59 39.79 13.70
CA ARG A 402 -36.76 39.62 12.49
C ARG A 402 -37.10 38.34 11.71
N GLY A 403 -38.19 37.66 12.04
CA GLY A 403 -38.61 36.42 11.36
C GLY A 403 -37.99 35.14 11.94
N GLY A 404 -37.24 35.25 13.04
CA GLY A 404 -36.61 34.12 13.72
C GLY A 404 -35.37 33.55 13.03
N LEU A 405 -34.75 32.57 13.68
CA LEU A 405 -33.52 31.92 13.19
C LEU A 405 -33.64 31.33 11.77
N PRO A 406 -34.75 30.67 11.37
CA PRO A 406 -34.85 30.10 10.02
C PRO A 406 -34.76 31.15 8.91
N GLN A 407 -35.31 32.35 9.14
CA GLN A 407 -35.25 33.43 8.17
C GLN A 407 -33.84 34.03 8.10
N LEU A 408 -33.19 34.18 9.26
CA LEU A 408 -31.83 34.71 9.37
C LEU A 408 -30.78 33.76 8.76
N THR A 409 -30.95 32.44 8.90
CA THR A 409 -30.02 31.46 8.34
C THR A 409 -30.35 31.07 6.89
N GLY A 410 -31.51 31.45 6.36
CA GLY A 410 -31.99 31.05 5.04
C GLY A 410 -31.04 31.43 3.89
N GLN A 411 -30.42 32.61 3.93
CA GLN A 411 -29.42 33.00 2.92
C GLN A 411 -28.19 32.08 2.95
N LEU A 412 -27.68 31.78 4.14
CA LEU A 412 -26.54 30.88 4.30
C LEU A 412 -26.89 29.45 3.84
N ALA A 413 -28.11 28.98 4.14
CA ALA A 413 -28.59 27.67 3.70
C ALA A 413 -28.69 27.57 2.18
N ASN A 414 -29.15 28.63 1.51
CA ASN A 414 -29.22 28.68 0.05
C ASN A 414 -27.82 28.64 -0.58
N VAL A 415 -26.88 29.43 -0.05
CA VAL A 415 -25.48 29.43 -0.53
C VAL A 415 -24.81 28.08 -0.30
N ALA A 416 -25.08 27.42 0.83
CA ALA A 416 -24.52 26.10 1.14
C ALA A 416 -25.14 24.93 0.34
N SER A 417 -26.23 25.17 -0.39
CA SER A 417 -26.92 24.16 -1.20
C SER A 417 -26.52 24.15 -2.68
N LEU A 418 -25.76 25.17 -3.10
CA LEU A 418 -25.14 25.32 -4.41
C LEU A 418 -23.75 24.67 -4.41
#